data_AF-A0A6S7LTK1-F1
#
_entry.id   AF-A0A6S7LTK1-F1
#
_cell.length_a   1.000
_cell.length_b   1.000
_cell.length_c   1.000
_cell.angle_alpha   90.00
_cell.angle_beta   90.00
_cell.angle_gamma   90.00
#
_symmetry.space_group_name_H-M   'P 1'
#
loop_
_entity.id
_entity.type
_entity.pdbx_description
1 polymer ?
#
loop_
_entity_poly.entity_id
_entity_poly.type
_entity_poly.pdbx_seq_one_letter_code
_entity_poly.pdbx_strand_id
1 'polypeptide(L)'
;RCGILQCPSGLQVAYVSGMDSNKSSKDGCFFKEEETKQLCAKSEDKNFKGVDMLLTSDWPKGVTEYGNKLVDTSVDPSETGSEIISQLAIKLKPRYHFTALDNAYYERLPYRNHKVLQEPARHVTRFISLANVGNSSKKKYLYAFNVVPLCHIKPDELIKQPDDVTEMPYGKLLRNKATNQNSQQNSGQNFFFDLDSKSGGQKRKND
;
A
#
# COMPACT_ATOMS: atom_id res chain seq x y z
N ARG A 1 -7.63 -14.57 -9.52
CA ARG A 1 -6.37 -15.05 -10.18
C ARG A 1 -5.29 -13.99 -10.04
N CYS A 2 -4.07 -14.35 -9.64
CA CYS A 2 -2.98 -13.41 -9.41
C CYS A 2 -1.64 -13.98 -9.90
N GLY A 3 -0.65 -13.12 -10.15
CA GLY A 3 0.67 -13.56 -10.60
C GLY A 3 1.62 -12.41 -10.94
N ILE A 4 2.80 -12.78 -11.41
CA ILE A 4 3.80 -11.83 -11.91
C ILE A 4 4.20 -12.24 -13.32
N LEU A 5 4.03 -11.31 -14.25
CA LEU A 5 4.50 -11.42 -15.61
C LEU A 5 5.85 -10.72 -15.73
N GLN A 6 6.85 -11.47 -16.21
CA GLN A 6 8.14 -10.94 -16.61
C GLN A 6 8.16 -10.83 -18.14
N CYS A 7 8.27 -9.62 -18.66
CA CYS A 7 8.40 -9.42 -20.11
C CYS A 7 9.87 -9.62 -20.55
N PRO A 8 10.12 -10.02 -21.81
CA PRO A 8 11.48 -10.10 -22.38
C PRO A 8 12.24 -8.77 -22.33
N SER A 9 11.52 -7.64 -22.33
CA SER A 9 12.09 -6.31 -22.15
C SER A 9 12.61 -6.03 -20.73
N GLY A 10 12.41 -6.94 -19.78
CA GLY A 10 12.73 -6.75 -18.37
C GLY A 10 11.59 -6.16 -17.54
N LEU A 11 10.51 -5.68 -18.18
CA LEU A 11 9.35 -5.10 -17.49
C LEU A 11 8.67 -6.14 -16.58
N GLN A 12 8.40 -5.76 -15.33
CA GLN A 12 7.73 -6.60 -14.33
C GLN A 12 6.31 -6.10 -14.03
N VAL A 13 5.32 -6.93 -14.33
CA VAL A 13 3.90 -6.62 -14.06
C VAL A 13 3.34 -7.63 -13.07
N ALA A 14 3.04 -7.19 -11.86
CA ALA A 14 2.23 -7.94 -10.92
C ALA A 14 0.75 -7.68 -11.19
N TYR A 15 -0.09 -8.70 -11.03
CA TYR A 15 -1.54 -8.53 -11.20
C TYR A 15 -2.35 -9.34 -10.21
N VAL A 16 -3.51 -8.80 -9.82
CA VAL A 16 -4.54 -9.49 -9.04
C VAL A 16 -5.89 -9.17 -9.66
N SER A 17 -6.54 -10.20 -10.19
CA SER A 17 -7.88 -10.11 -10.78
C SER A 17 -8.93 -10.60 -9.81
N GLY A 18 -10.04 -9.87 -9.76
CA GLY A 18 -11.22 -10.19 -8.95
C GLY A 18 -11.47 -9.18 -7.84
N MET A 19 -12.52 -9.42 -7.07
CA MET A 19 -12.88 -8.64 -5.88
C MET A 19 -12.38 -9.32 -4.61
N ASP A 20 -12.22 -8.53 -3.55
CA ASP A 20 -11.97 -9.08 -2.22
C ASP A 20 -13.14 -9.96 -1.77
N SER A 21 -12.87 -11.24 -1.47
CA SER A 21 -13.91 -12.19 -1.07
C SER A 21 -14.65 -11.80 0.20
N ASN A 22 -14.06 -10.93 1.04
CA ASN A 22 -14.68 -10.49 2.29
C ASN A 22 -15.79 -9.44 2.06
N LYS A 23 -15.90 -8.87 0.86
CA LYS A 23 -16.87 -7.80 0.55
C LYS A 23 -18.17 -8.28 -0.09
N SER A 24 -18.24 -9.50 -0.64
CA SER A 24 -19.35 -9.92 -1.50
C SER A 24 -19.56 -11.44 -1.50
N SER A 25 -20.83 -11.85 -1.40
CA SER A 25 -21.28 -13.26 -1.38
C SER A 25 -21.94 -13.71 -2.70
N LYS A 26 -21.81 -12.95 -3.80
CA LYS A 26 -22.47 -13.26 -5.09
C LYS A 26 -21.50 -13.91 -6.08
N ASP A 27 -22.03 -14.52 -7.14
CA ASP A 27 -21.23 -15.04 -8.27
C ASP A 27 -20.26 -13.97 -8.82
N GLY A 28 -19.00 -14.35 -9.02
CA GLY A 28 -17.95 -13.45 -9.47
C GLY A 28 -16.54 -14.04 -9.40
N CYS A 29 -15.55 -13.31 -9.90
CA CYS A 29 -14.15 -13.66 -9.71
C CYS A 29 -13.65 -12.99 -8.43
N PHE A 30 -13.20 -13.78 -7.46
CA PHE A 30 -12.70 -13.29 -6.17
C PHE A 30 -11.22 -13.63 -5.98
N PHE A 31 -10.59 -12.93 -5.05
CA PHE A 31 -9.29 -13.31 -4.51
C PHE A 31 -9.31 -13.34 -2.98
N LYS A 32 -8.47 -14.19 -2.40
CA LYS A 32 -8.26 -14.31 -0.95
C LYS A 32 -6.86 -13.88 -0.55
N GLU A 33 -6.66 -13.60 0.74
CA GLU A 33 -5.34 -13.21 1.26
C GLU A 33 -4.29 -14.30 0.98
N GLU A 34 -4.64 -15.57 1.12
CA GLU A 34 -3.76 -16.72 0.86
C GLU A 34 -3.17 -16.72 -0.55
N GLU A 35 -3.98 -16.39 -1.56
CA GLU A 35 -3.55 -16.37 -2.97
C GLU A 35 -2.53 -15.25 -3.20
N THR A 36 -2.67 -14.14 -2.46
CA THR A 36 -1.77 -13.00 -2.56
C THR A 36 -0.46 -13.17 -1.77
N LYS A 37 -0.38 -14.17 -0.87
CA LYS A 37 0.85 -14.43 -0.07
C LYS A 37 2.06 -14.75 -0.95
N GLN A 38 1.86 -15.47 -2.05
CA GLN A 38 2.95 -15.79 -2.98
C GLN A 38 3.54 -14.52 -3.63
N LEU A 39 2.68 -13.53 -3.94
CA LEU A 39 3.15 -12.24 -4.43
C LEU A 39 3.93 -11.48 -3.35
N CYS A 40 3.42 -11.48 -2.12
CA CYS A 40 4.10 -10.85 -0.99
C CYS A 40 5.47 -11.50 -0.72
N ALA A 41 5.60 -12.82 -0.85
CA ALA A 41 6.87 -13.52 -0.62
C ALA A 41 8.00 -13.04 -1.54
N LYS A 42 7.69 -12.60 -2.77
CA LYS A 42 8.71 -11.99 -3.65
C LYS A 42 9.36 -10.75 -3.05
N SER A 43 8.65 -10.02 -2.17
CA SER A 43 9.23 -8.85 -1.51
C SER A 43 10.31 -9.18 -0.48
N GLU A 44 10.48 -10.45 -0.14
CA GLU A 44 11.46 -10.96 0.83
C GLU A 44 12.83 -11.23 0.18
N ASP A 45 12.91 -11.25 -1.15
CA ASP A 45 14.18 -11.39 -1.86
C ASP A 45 15.11 -10.21 -1.51
N LYS A 46 16.36 -10.50 -1.14
CA LYS A 46 17.34 -9.48 -0.70
C LYS A 46 17.55 -8.33 -1.70
N ASN A 47 17.41 -8.63 -2.99
CA ASN A 47 17.58 -7.68 -4.09
C ASN A 47 16.25 -7.12 -4.61
N PHE A 48 15.13 -7.39 -3.93
CA PHE A 48 13.83 -6.89 -4.33
C PHE A 48 13.76 -5.37 -4.16
N LYS A 49 13.66 -4.67 -5.29
CA LYS A 49 13.48 -3.21 -5.32
C LYS A 49 12.02 -2.84 -5.31
N GLY A 50 11.22 -3.54 -6.10
CA GLY A 50 9.80 -3.32 -6.35
C GLY A 50 9.40 -3.96 -7.69
N VAL A 51 8.20 -3.63 -8.18
CA VAL A 51 7.74 -4.01 -9.54
C VAL A 51 7.48 -2.76 -10.40
N ASP A 52 7.48 -2.89 -11.72
CA ASP A 52 7.16 -1.76 -12.60
C ASP A 52 5.69 -1.39 -12.50
N MET A 53 4.81 -2.39 -12.60
CA MET A 53 3.37 -2.17 -12.60
C MET A 53 2.67 -3.18 -11.69
N LEU A 54 1.68 -2.70 -10.94
CA LEU A 54 0.70 -3.50 -10.24
C LEU A 54 -0.67 -3.24 -10.87
N LEU A 55 -1.34 -4.28 -11.35
CA LEU A 55 -2.68 -4.21 -11.93
C LEU A 55 -3.66 -4.89 -10.98
N THR A 56 -4.65 -4.16 -10.49
CA THR A 56 -5.70 -4.75 -9.62
C THR A 56 -7.08 -4.36 -10.10
N SER A 57 -8.09 -5.18 -9.81
CA SER A 57 -9.47 -4.78 -10.08
C SER A 57 -9.91 -3.71 -9.07
N ASP A 58 -9.92 -4.07 -7.79
CA ASP A 58 -10.23 -3.19 -6.65
C ASP A 58 -9.17 -2.11 -6.43
N TRP A 59 -9.61 -0.97 -5.92
CA TRP A 59 -8.72 0.03 -5.31
C TRP A 59 -8.01 -0.55 -4.07
N PRO A 60 -6.80 -0.08 -3.73
CA PRO A 60 -6.27 -0.25 -2.40
C PRO A 60 -7.09 0.59 -1.39
N LYS A 61 -7.42 0.00 -0.24
CA LYS A 61 -8.08 0.72 0.86
C LYS A 61 -7.22 1.90 1.34
N GLY A 62 -7.83 3.08 1.44
CA GLY A 62 -7.18 4.30 1.93
C GLY A 62 -6.31 5.02 0.90
N VAL A 63 -6.33 4.64 -0.38
CA VAL A 63 -5.45 5.20 -1.42
C VAL A 63 -5.52 6.73 -1.54
N THR A 64 -6.66 7.35 -1.21
CA THR A 64 -6.85 8.80 -1.26
C THR A 64 -6.19 9.55 -0.09
N GLU A 65 -5.70 8.86 0.94
CA GLU A 65 -5.02 9.51 2.08
C GLU A 65 -3.78 10.27 1.60
N TYR A 66 -3.61 11.51 2.10
CA TYR A 66 -2.55 12.46 1.72
C TYR A 66 -2.53 12.88 0.24
N GLY A 67 -3.41 12.34 -0.61
CA GLY A 67 -3.47 12.63 -2.03
C GLY A 67 -4.23 13.91 -2.37
N ASN A 68 -4.28 14.24 -3.66
CA ASN A 68 -5.18 15.26 -4.20
C ASN A 68 -6.64 14.82 -4.08
N LYS A 69 -7.54 15.81 -4.04
CA LYS A 69 -8.99 15.61 -3.93
C LYS A 69 -9.51 14.69 -5.05
N LEU A 70 -10.28 13.68 -4.67
CA LEU A 70 -11.08 12.89 -5.61
C LEU A 70 -12.23 13.77 -6.14
N VAL A 71 -12.25 14.00 -7.45
CA VAL A 71 -13.30 14.80 -8.12
C VAL A 71 -14.51 13.95 -8.47
N ASP A 72 -14.30 12.66 -8.73
CA ASP A 72 -15.36 11.73 -9.09
C ASP A 72 -16.19 11.31 -7.87
N THR A 73 -17.42 11.80 -7.79
CA THR A 73 -18.32 11.55 -6.65
C THR A 73 -19.06 10.22 -6.76
N SER A 74 -18.86 9.43 -7.83
CA SER A 74 -19.52 8.13 -7.96
C SER A 74 -18.91 7.04 -7.08
N VAL A 75 -17.80 7.34 -6.39
CA VAL A 75 -17.09 6.42 -5.51
C VAL A 75 -16.86 7.12 -4.18
N ASP A 76 -17.19 6.44 -3.09
CA ASP A 76 -16.81 6.86 -1.76
C ASP A 76 -15.50 6.15 -1.35
N PRO A 77 -14.38 6.89 -1.21
CA PRO A 77 -13.10 6.29 -0.80
C PRO A 77 -13.13 5.64 0.59
N SER A 78 -14.05 6.06 1.46
CA SER A 78 -14.19 5.52 2.81
C SER A 78 -14.83 4.14 2.82
N GLU A 79 -15.64 3.81 1.80
CA GLU A 79 -16.32 2.52 1.65
C GLU A 79 -15.61 1.62 0.63
N THR A 80 -14.99 2.20 -0.38
CA THR A 80 -14.27 1.48 -1.45
C THR A 80 -12.87 1.03 -1.03
N GLY A 81 -12.33 0.06 -1.77
CA GLY A 81 -10.94 -0.40 -1.67
C GLY A 81 -10.71 -1.60 -0.74
N SER A 82 -9.70 -2.42 -1.04
CA SER A 82 -9.37 -3.66 -0.33
C SER A 82 -8.09 -3.50 0.48
N GLU A 83 -8.11 -3.96 1.73
CA GLU A 83 -6.93 -3.96 2.60
C GLU A 83 -5.83 -4.92 2.11
N ILE A 84 -6.22 -6.04 1.49
CA ILE A 84 -5.29 -6.99 0.89
C ILE A 84 -4.51 -6.31 -0.25
N ILE A 85 -5.19 -5.53 -1.08
CA ILE A 85 -4.55 -4.76 -2.16
C ILE A 85 -3.63 -3.66 -1.61
N SER A 86 -4.01 -2.98 -0.52
CA SER A 86 -3.12 -2.03 0.16
C SER A 86 -1.85 -2.71 0.67
N GLN A 87 -1.96 -3.90 1.27
CA GLN A 87 -0.80 -4.66 1.74
C GLN A 87 0.11 -5.08 0.58
N LEU A 88 -0.46 -5.51 -0.55
CA LEU A 88 0.31 -5.79 -1.75
C LEU A 88 1.04 -4.56 -2.26
N ALA A 89 0.39 -3.40 -2.31
CA ALA A 89 1.02 -2.16 -2.73
C ALA A 89 2.20 -1.77 -1.81
N ILE A 90 2.06 -1.96 -0.49
CA ILE A 90 3.15 -1.74 0.48
C ILE A 90 4.32 -2.69 0.24
N LYS A 91 4.04 -3.98 0.04
CA LYS A 91 5.06 -5.03 -0.08
C LYS A 91 5.77 -4.98 -1.43
N LEU A 92 5.01 -4.89 -2.52
CA LEU A 92 5.52 -4.92 -3.88
C LEU A 92 6.11 -3.60 -4.34
N LYS A 93 5.78 -2.48 -3.68
CA LYS A 93 6.29 -1.13 -3.99
C LYS A 93 6.25 -0.87 -5.51
N PRO A 94 5.07 -0.91 -6.16
CA PRO A 94 5.01 -0.72 -7.60
C PRO A 94 5.45 0.69 -8.00
N ARG A 95 6.00 0.88 -9.21
CA ARG A 95 6.20 2.24 -9.76
C ARG A 95 4.87 2.83 -10.26
N TYR A 96 4.01 1.98 -10.81
CA TYR A 96 2.67 2.33 -11.23
C TYR A 96 1.66 1.32 -10.69
N HIS A 97 0.53 1.80 -10.17
CA HIS A 97 -0.58 0.95 -9.73
C HIS A 97 -1.84 1.37 -10.48
N PHE A 98 -2.36 0.47 -11.31
CA PHE A 98 -3.58 0.70 -12.08
C PHE A 98 -4.76 -0.10 -11.54
N THR A 99 -5.93 0.55 -11.51
CA THR A 99 -7.20 -0.07 -11.12
C THR A 99 -8.32 0.29 -12.09
N ALA A 100 -9.37 -0.53 -12.17
CA ALA A 100 -10.42 -0.33 -13.17
C ALA A 100 -11.83 -0.80 -12.78
N LEU A 101 -12.05 -1.33 -11.58
CA LEU A 101 -13.34 -1.94 -11.27
C LEU A 101 -14.46 -0.94 -10.95
N ASP A 102 -14.15 0.12 -10.22
CA ASP A 102 -15.14 1.05 -9.65
C ASP A 102 -15.71 2.07 -10.66
N ASN A 103 -15.44 1.90 -11.96
CA ASN A 103 -15.90 2.80 -13.05
C ASN A 103 -15.65 4.30 -12.74
N ALA A 104 -14.52 4.59 -12.11
CA ALA A 104 -14.15 5.94 -11.67
C ALA A 104 -12.72 6.25 -12.06
N TYR A 105 -12.52 7.46 -12.59
CA TYR A 105 -11.19 7.94 -12.90
C TYR A 105 -10.62 8.70 -11.70
N TYR A 106 -9.44 8.30 -11.27
CA TYR A 106 -8.68 9.02 -10.25
C TYR A 106 -7.19 8.89 -10.52
N GLU A 107 -6.53 10.02 -10.76
CA GLU A 107 -5.09 10.09 -10.85
C GLU A 107 -4.58 10.80 -9.59
N ARG A 108 -3.88 10.02 -8.76
CA ARG A 108 -3.36 10.50 -7.48
C ARG A 108 -1.98 11.12 -7.71
N LEU A 109 -1.65 12.15 -6.92
CA LEU A 109 -0.26 12.55 -6.69
C LEU A 109 0.60 11.31 -6.32
N PRO A 110 1.89 11.27 -6.68
CA PRO A 110 2.75 10.14 -6.34
C PRO A 110 2.97 10.02 -4.82
N TYR A 111 3.18 8.80 -4.32
CA TYR A 111 3.55 8.57 -2.91
C TYR A 111 4.88 7.85 -2.74
N ARG A 112 5.57 8.11 -1.63
CA ARG A 112 6.84 7.47 -1.24
C ARG A 112 6.64 6.00 -0.87
N ASN A 113 7.58 5.14 -1.29
CA ASN A 113 7.66 3.74 -0.86
C ASN A 113 8.65 3.49 0.31
N HIS A 114 8.97 4.55 1.05
CA HIS A 114 9.86 4.55 2.21
C HIS A 114 9.44 5.64 3.20
N LYS A 115 9.85 5.51 4.45
CA LYS A 115 9.68 6.56 5.47
C LYS A 115 10.86 7.53 5.46
N VAL A 116 10.57 8.82 5.32
CA VAL A 116 11.58 9.89 5.30
C VAL A 116 12.38 9.87 6.62
N LEU A 117 13.70 10.01 6.53
CA LEU A 117 14.66 9.95 7.66
C LEU A 117 14.74 8.63 8.44
N GLN A 118 13.88 7.64 8.17
CA GLN A 118 13.87 6.34 8.86
C GLN A 118 14.32 5.19 7.96
N GLU A 119 14.06 5.29 6.67
CA GLU A 119 14.37 4.25 5.68
C GLU A 119 15.17 4.84 4.51
N PRO A 120 16.01 4.03 3.85
CA PRO A 120 16.69 4.45 2.62
C PRO A 120 15.68 4.91 1.56
N ALA A 121 16.04 5.95 0.82
CA ALA A 121 15.21 6.47 -0.26
C ALA A 121 14.87 5.38 -1.29
N ARG A 122 13.62 5.35 -1.72
CA ARG A 122 13.09 4.43 -2.73
C ARG A 122 12.27 5.21 -3.74
N HIS A 123 12.01 4.58 -4.89
CA HIS A 123 11.12 5.13 -5.90
C HIS A 123 9.71 5.36 -5.35
N VAL A 124 8.97 6.19 -6.05
CA VAL A 124 7.58 6.52 -5.75
C VAL A 124 6.61 5.62 -6.52
N THR A 125 5.40 5.48 -5.99
CA THR A 125 4.28 4.87 -6.70
C THR A 125 3.38 5.95 -7.30
N ARG A 126 2.97 5.79 -8.55
CA ARG A 126 1.89 6.57 -9.19
C ARG A 126 0.64 5.71 -9.28
N PHE A 127 -0.46 6.17 -8.68
CA PHE A 127 -1.72 5.45 -8.68
C PHE A 127 -2.70 6.06 -9.69
N ILE A 128 -3.28 5.22 -10.54
CA ILE A 128 -4.23 5.62 -11.57
C ILE A 128 -5.41 4.63 -11.60
N SER A 129 -6.59 5.09 -11.23
CA SER A 129 -7.85 4.39 -11.50
C SER A 129 -8.44 4.86 -12.82
N LEU A 130 -8.96 3.93 -13.61
CA LEU A 130 -9.62 4.18 -14.89
C LEU A 130 -11.10 3.82 -14.81
N ALA A 131 -11.92 4.52 -15.60
CA ALA A 131 -13.32 4.18 -15.80
C ALA A 131 -13.48 3.08 -16.87
N ASN A 132 -14.70 2.55 -16.99
CA ASN A 132 -15.01 1.52 -17.99
C ASN A 132 -15.03 2.09 -19.40
N VAL A 133 -14.67 1.25 -20.37
CA VAL A 133 -14.83 1.58 -21.80
C VAL A 133 -16.31 1.81 -22.10
N GLY A 134 -16.62 2.88 -22.85
CA GLY A 134 -18.00 3.20 -23.22
C GLY A 134 -18.86 3.73 -22.05
N ASN A 135 -18.25 4.17 -20.95
CA ASN A 135 -19.01 4.76 -19.85
C ASN A 135 -19.77 6.01 -20.32
N SER A 136 -21.04 6.14 -19.89
CA SER A 136 -21.95 7.21 -20.30
C SER A 136 -21.48 8.61 -19.90
N SER A 137 -20.71 8.69 -18.81
CA SER A 137 -20.15 9.93 -18.27
C SER A 137 -18.86 10.39 -18.98
N LYS A 138 -18.39 9.68 -20.02
CA LYS A 138 -17.15 9.96 -20.77
C LYS A 138 -15.92 10.19 -19.89
N LYS A 139 -15.88 9.55 -18.72
CA LYS A 139 -14.72 9.52 -17.81
C LYS A 139 -13.53 8.87 -18.53
N LYS A 140 -12.32 9.28 -18.18
CA LYS A 140 -11.10 8.73 -18.76
C LYS A 140 -11.01 7.22 -18.50
N TYR A 141 -10.93 6.45 -19.58
CA TYR A 141 -10.84 4.98 -19.55
C TYR A 141 -9.53 4.45 -20.18
N LEU A 142 -8.71 5.35 -20.74
CA LEU A 142 -7.46 5.02 -21.42
C LEU A 142 -6.33 5.88 -20.85
N TYR A 143 -5.17 5.26 -20.62
CA TYR A 143 -3.96 5.92 -20.17
C TYR A 143 -2.77 5.44 -20.98
N ALA A 144 -2.01 6.37 -21.55
CA ALA A 144 -0.83 6.09 -22.35
C ALA A 144 0.38 6.78 -21.71
N PHE A 145 1.47 6.03 -21.53
CA PHE A 145 2.70 6.54 -20.94
C PHE A 145 3.90 5.72 -21.39
N ASN A 146 5.08 6.32 -21.28
CA ASN A 146 6.35 5.62 -21.52
C ASN A 146 6.89 5.09 -20.20
N VAL A 147 7.40 3.86 -20.22
CA VAL A 147 8.02 3.24 -19.04
C VAL A 147 9.35 2.61 -19.39
N VAL A 148 10.38 2.99 -18.64
CA VAL A 148 11.67 2.27 -18.63
C VAL A 148 11.56 1.20 -17.55
N PRO A 149 11.80 -0.09 -17.86
CA PRO A 149 11.79 -1.16 -16.87
C PRO A 149 12.72 -0.89 -15.69
N LEU A 150 12.31 -1.26 -14.48
CA LEU A 150 13.03 -0.97 -13.23
C LEU A 150 14.46 -1.52 -13.26
N CYS A 151 14.67 -2.67 -13.89
CA CYS A 151 15.99 -3.28 -14.07
C CYS A 151 16.96 -2.44 -14.93
N HIS A 152 16.45 -1.51 -15.74
CA HIS A 152 17.25 -0.64 -16.62
C HIS A 152 17.43 0.79 -16.09
N ILE A 153 16.83 1.12 -14.93
CA ILE A 153 16.96 2.45 -14.33
C ILE A 153 18.17 2.46 -13.38
N LYS A 154 19.00 3.51 -13.49
CA LYS A 154 20.13 3.70 -12.58
C LYS A 154 19.64 3.96 -11.14
N PRO A 155 20.31 3.42 -10.10
CA PRO A 155 19.86 3.60 -8.71
C PRO A 155 19.61 5.05 -8.30
N ASP A 156 20.51 5.97 -8.67
CA ASP A 156 20.40 7.39 -8.31
C ASP A 156 19.23 8.10 -9.00
N GLU A 157 18.84 7.62 -10.19
CA GLU A 157 17.68 8.12 -10.91
C GLU A 157 16.38 7.55 -10.32
N LEU A 158 16.40 6.28 -9.92
CA LEU A 158 15.24 5.58 -9.38
C LEU A 158 14.73 6.21 -8.08
N ILE A 159 15.61 6.78 -7.26
CA ILE A 159 15.26 7.40 -5.97
C ILE A 159 14.86 8.87 -6.09
N LYS A 160 14.95 9.47 -7.28
CA LYS A 160 14.51 10.87 -7.49
C LYS A 160 13.02 10.96 -7.22
N GLN A 161 12.64 11.95 -6.41
CA GLN A 161 11.27 12.20 -6.05
C GLN A 161 10.76 13.44 -6.78
N PRO A 162 9.52 13.44 -7.28
CA PRO A 162 8.89 14.64 -7.79
C PRO A 162 8.54 15.59 -6.64
N ASP A 163 8.39 16.88 -6.94
CA ASP A 163 8.18 17.93 -5.93
C ASP A 163 6.84 17.79 -5.20
N ASP A 164 5.84 17.19 -5.84
CA ASP A 164 4.48 16.99 -5.35
C ASP A 164 4.27 15.64 -4.65
N VAL A 165 5.35 14.94 -4.30
CA VAL A 165 5.28 13.62 -3.69
C VAL A 165 4.72 13.67 -2.26
N THR A 166 3.78 12.77 -1.99
CA THR A 166 3.10 12.66 -0.70
C THR A 166 3.66 11.50 0.14
N GLU A 167 3.22 11.43 1.40
CA GLU A 167 3.43 10.24 2.24
C GLU A 167 2.65 9.02 1.72
N MET A 168 3.07 7.83 2.17
CA MET A 168 2.42 6.55 1.86
C MET A 168 0.99 6.53 2.44
N PRO A 169 -0.05 6.27 1.62
CA PRO A 169 -1.46 6.33 2.06
C PRO A 169 -1.87 5.22 3.04
N TYR A 170 -1.05 4.16 3.21
CA TYR A 170 -1.44 2.96 3.96
C TYR A 170 -0.89 2.91 5.39
N GLY A 171 -0.46 4.05 5.95
CA GLY A 171 0.19 4.13 7.27
C GLY A 171 -0.69 3.60 8.42
N LYS A 172 -2.00 3.84 8.38
CA LYS A 172 -2.95 3.35 9.40
C LYS A 172 -3.02 1.82 9.44
N LEU A 173 -2.99 1.18 8.27
CA LEU A 173 -3.03 -0.29 8.16
C LEU A 173 -1.80 -0.92 8.82
N LEU A 174 -0.61 -0.32 8.64
CA LEU A 174 0.62 -0.78 9.29
C LEU A 174 0.52 -0.69 10.81
N ARG A 175 -0.05 0.40 11.34
CA ARG A 175 -0.24 0.59 12.78
C ARG A 175 -1.23 -0.41 13.37
N ASN A 176 -2.37 -0.62 12.71
CA ASN A 176 -3.41 -1.54 13.21
C ASN A 176 -2.91 -2.98 13.30
N LYS A 177 -2.12 -3.45 12.32
CA LYS A 177 -1.49 -4.79 12.38
C LYS A 177 -0.49 -4.92 13.54
N ALA A 178 0.32 -3.90 13.80
CA ALA A 178 1.27 -3.91 14.92
C ALA A 178 0.56 -3.97 16.28
N THR A 179 -0.55 -3.24 16.45
CA THR A 179 -1.36 -3.29 17.67
C THR A 179 -1.99 -4.67 17.87
N ASN A 180 -2.57 -5.26 16.83
CA ASN A 180 -3.21 -6.59 16.92
C ASN A 180 -2.20 -7.72 17.22
N GLN A 181 -0.97 -7.64 16.70
CA GLN A 181 0.09 -8.60 17.03
C GLN A 181 0.52 -8.49 18.49
N ASN A 182 0.62 -7.27 19.04
CA ASN A 182 0.91 -7.07 20.46
C ASN A 182 -0.23 -7.58 21.36
N SER A 183 -1.49 -7.45 20.95
CA SER A 183 -2.64 -7.97 21.71
C SER A 183 -2.70 -9.50 21.76
N GLN A 184 -2.21 -10.20 20.73
CA GLN A 184 -2.13 -11.68 20.72
C GLN A 184 -0.89 -12.23 21.45
N GLN A 185 0.20 -11.47 21.55
CA GLN A 185 1.38 -11.87 22.34
C GLN A 185 1.29 -11.46 23.82
N ASN A 186 0.51 -10.43 24.18
CA ASN A 186 0.41 -9.92 25.55
C ASN A 186 -0.79 -10.43 26.35
N SER A 187 -1.40 -11.57 26.02
CA SER A 187 -2.36 -12.24 26.92
C SER A 187 -1.70 -12.89 28.15
N GLY A 188 -0.55 -12.37 28.62
CA GLY A 188 0.22 -12.98 29.71
C GLY A 188 1.20 -12.08 30.46
N GLN A 189 1.48 -10.83 30.06
CA GLN A 189 2.44 -10.00 30.79
C GLN A 189 2.04 -8.51 30.79
N ASN A 190 1.18 -8.14 31.73
CA ASN A 190 1.01 -6.75 32.14
C ASN A 190 2.13 -6.40 33.14
N PHE A 191 3.21 -5.77 32.68
CA PHE A 191 4.14 -5.09 33.58
C PHE A 191 3.53 -3.74 33.97
N PHE A 192 2.81 -3.73 35.09
CA PHE A 192 2.42 -2.50 35.79
C PHE A 192 3.64 -2.03 36.59
N PHE A 193 4.29 -0.96 36.15
CA PHE A 193 5.36 -0.30 36.89
C PHE A 193 4.70 0.60 37.94
N ASP A 194 4.48 0.03 39.13
CA ASP A 194 3.96 0.75 40.29
C ASP A 194 5.05 1.68 40.85
N LEU A 195 5.01 2.96 40.48
CA LEU A 195 5.83 4.01 41.08
C LEU A 195 5.12 4.58 42.30
N ASP A 196 5.02 3.77 43.35
CA ASP A 196 4.58 4.25 44.66
C ASP A 196 5.54 3.77 45.77
N SER A 197 6.83 4.07 45.59
CA SER A 197 7.77 4.07 46.71
C SER A 197 7.74 5.44 47.40
N LYS A 198 6.87 5.57 48.40
CA LYS A 198 6.99 6.62 49.42
C LYS A 198 8.36 6.48 50.09
N SER A 199 9.32 7.29 49.66
CA SER A 199 10.60 7.46 50.34
C SER A 199 10.37 8.19 51.66
N GLY A 200 10.12 7.44 52.72
CA GLY A 200 10.18 7.91 54.10
C GLY A 200 11.63 8.26 54.45
N GLY A 201 11.98 9.54 54.36
CA GLY A 201 13.27 10.06 54.80
C GLY A 201 13.41 9.98 56.32
N GLN A 202 14.10 8.95 56.83
CA GLN A 202 14.59 8.91 58.20
C GLN A 202 15.79 9.86 58.35
N LYS A 203 15.62 10.92 59.16
CA LYS A 203 16.70 11.77 59.67
C LYS A 203 17.67 10.92 60.51
N ARG A 204 18.93 10.85 60.10
CA ARG A 204 20.05 10.44 60.98
C ARG A 204 20.44 11.64 61.85
N LYS A 205 20.36 11.47 63.18
CA LYS A 205 21.07 12.31 64.16
C LYS A 205 22.51 11.80 64.24
N ASN A 206 23.49 12.70 64.11
CA ASN A 206 24.84 12.46 64.60
C ASN A 206 24.99 13.18 65.94
N ASP A 207 25.65 12.50 66.88
CA ASP A 207 26.30 13.10 68.05
C ASP A 207 27.45 14.03 67.62
#